data_AF-A0A8H4EYY8-F1
#
_entry.id   AF-A0A8H4EYY8-F1
#
_cell.length_a   1.000
_cell.length_b   1.000
_cell.length_c   1.000
_cell.angle_alpha   90.00
_cell.angle_beta   90.00
_cell.angle_gamma   90.00
#
_symmetry.space_group_name_H-M   'P 1'
#
loop_
_entity.id
_entity.type
_entity.pdbx_description
1 polymer ?
#
loop_
_entity_poly.entity_id
_entity_poly.type
_entity_poly.pdbx_seq_one_letter_code
_entity_poly.pdbx_strand_id
1 'polypeptide(L)'
;MEQSQLQAQLDPNTYQELDALRGKLWSLQETFSSHLTYLKEPKFPFAWPDLLNKFNILTARFASLSEDFYSYTEKGSNATLPKLMVHPYIPTTTEQETNILSVLLRTKLIPDIERLEAETQATIAQELLADNGAATAASQSTHHVDDEQLIYEQLKQWNHLLERHDRLAVDAANFISELSTDHRPNFMLRYEDQVDEEEDEGEDEQMEEEQEWETMGFPSEEIWKKWKLECLMNFYSSGKSEVIGSDLKKLATSTKK
;
A
#
# COMPACT_ATOMS: atom_id res chain seq x y z
N MET A 1 33.86 2.98 48.55
CA MET A 1 33.76 2.16 47.33
C MET A 1 32.88 2.92 46.36
N GLU A 2 33.48 3.85 45.63
CA GLU A 2 32.80 4.60 44.58
C GLU A 2 32.69 3.68 43.37
N GLN A 3 31.52 3.09 43.17
CA GLN A 3 31.17 2.51 41.89
C GLN A 3 31.09 3.68 40.90
N SER A 4 32.15 3.81 40.10
CA SER A 4 32.13 4.64 38.91
C SER A 4 30.98 4.14 38.04
N GLN A 5 29.85 4.86 38.08
CA GLN A 5 28.78 4.73 37.11
C GLN A 5 29.36 5.12 35.76
N LEU A 6 29.91 4.15 35.05
CA LEU A 6 30.06 4.21 33.60
C LEU A 6 28.62 4.30 33.06
N GLN A 7 28.12 5.53 32.90
CA GLN A 7 27.00 5.76 31.99
C GLN A 7 27.49 5.31 30.62
N ALA A 8 27.09 4.10 30.21
CA ALA A 8 27.22 3.66 28.85
C ALA A 8 26.40 4.62 27.99
N GLN A 9 27.05 5.65 27.47
CA GLN A 9 26.44 6.55 26.51
C GLN A 9 26.25 5.76 25.21
N LEU A 10 25.00 5.64 24.76
CA LEU A 10 24.71 5.06 23.46
C LEU A 10 25.40 5.87 22.38
N ASP A 11 25.89 5.18 21.35
CA ASP A 11 26.44 5.84 20.16
C ASP A 11 25.39 6.80 19.57
N PRO A 12 25.75 8.04 19.22
CA PRO A 12 24.80 9.01 18.67
C PRO A 12 24.04 8.51 17.44
N ASN A 13 24.65 7.67 16.59
CA ASN A 13 23.95 7.10 15.43
C ASN A 13 22.87 6.12 15.86
N THR A 14 23.19 5.24 16.83
CA THR A 14 22.21 4.30 17.38
C THR A 14 21.00 5.02 17.99
N TYR A 15 21.23 6.15 18.66
CA TYR A 15 20.14 6.96 19.19
C TYR A 15 19.24 7.54 18.08
N GLN A 16 19.85 8.07 17.01
CA GLN A 16 19.12 8.60 15.86
C GLN A 16 18.31 7.51 15.14
N GLU A 17 18.87 6.32 14.98
CA GLU A 17 18.19 5.18 14.36
C GLU A 17 16.99 4.71 15.20
N LEU A 18 17.15 4.63 16.53
CA LEU A 18 16.05 4.31 17.44
C LEU A 18 14.96 5.39 17.44
N ASP A 19 15.33 6.67 17.37
CA ASP A 19 14.35 7.76 17.31
C ASP A 19 13.59 7.77 15.97
N ALA A 20 14.28 7.46 14.85
CA ALA A 20 13.65 7.27 13.56
C ALA A 20 12.65 6.09 13.57
N LEU A 21 13.05 4.94 14.10
CA LEU A 21 12.16 3.78 14.27
C LEU A 21 10.98 4.09 15.17
N ARG A 22 11.21 4.82 16.28
CA ARG A 22 10.15 5.26 17.19
C ARG A 22 9.14 6.15 16.48
N GLY A 23 9.59 7.11 15.67
CA GLY A 23 8.72 7.98 14.89
C GLY A 23 7.84 7.19 13.91
N LYS A 24 8.43 6.22 13.20
CA LYS A 24 7.69 5.34 12.27
C LYS A 24 6.70 4.42 12.99
N LEU A 25 7.09 3.83 14.12
CA LEU A 25 6.21 3.01 14.96
C LEU A 25 5.01 3.82 15.48
N TRP A 26 5.25 5.06 15.91
CA TRP A 26 4.18 5.93 16.37
C TRP A 26 3.21 6.30 15.25
N SER A 27 3.72 6.62 14.05
CA SER A 27 2.88 6.86 12.87
C SER A 27 2.04 5.62 12.48
N LEU A 28 2.62 4.42 12.60
CA LEU A 28 1.91 3.16 12.35
C LEU A 28 0.81 2.93 13.40
N GLN A 29 1.11 3.17 14.67
CA GLN A 29 0.13 3.08 15.77
C GLN A 29 -1.04 4.06 15.59
N GLU A 30 -0.77 5.30 15.17
CA GLU A 30 -1.79 6.30 14.86
C GLU A 30 -2.69 5.84 13.70
N THR A 31 -2.07 5.29 12.66
CA THR A 31 -2.77 4.71 11.50
C THR A 31 -3.70 3.56 11.93
N PHE A 32 -3.20 2.63 12.75
CA PHE A 32 -4.03 1.56 13.31
C PHE A 32 -5.19 2.08 14.16
N SER A 33 -4.93 3.09 15.00
CA SER A 33 -5.95 3.68 15.87
C SER A 33 -7.06 4.35 15.07
N SER A 34 -6.69 5.09 14.01
CA SER A 34 -7.62 5.70 13.07
C SER A 34 -8.45 4.66 12.30
N HIS A 35 -7.80 3.60 11.80
CA HIS A 35 -8.49 2.50 11.10
C HIS A 35 -9.45 1.75 12.02
N LEU A 36 -9.04 1.45 13.25
CA LEU A 36 -9.90 0.77 14.22
C LEU A 36 -11.11 1.64 14.59
N THR A 37 -10.94 2.96 14.69
CA THR A 37 -12.05 3.90 14.91
C THR A 37 -13.01 3.88 13.72
N TYR A 38 -12.50 3.91 12.49
CA TYR A 38 -13.31 3.80 11.28
C TYR A 38 -14.12 2.49 11.23
N LEU A 39 -13.50 1.36 11.61
CA LEU A 39 -14.18 0.05 11.65
C LEU A 39 -15.21 -0.07 12.78
N LYS A 40 -15.03 0.67 13.87
CA LYS A 40 -15.97 0.72 15.01
C LYS A 40 -17.19 1.59 14.72
N GLU A 41 -17.09 2.57 13.82
CA GLU A 41 -18.24 3.35 13.38
C GLU A 41 -19.15 2.45 12.52
N PRO A 42 -20.44 2.26 12.89
CA PRO A 42 -21.37 1.42 12.16
C PRO A 42 -21.85 2.16 10.89
N LYS A 43 -20.97 2.32 9.91
CA LYS A 43 -21.30 2.79 8.56
C LYS A 43 -21.32 1.57 7.64
N PHE A 44 -22.34 0.74 7.81
CA PHE A 44 -22.59 -0.34 6.86
C PHE A 44 -23.53 0.17 5.75
N PRO A 45 -23.24 -0.11 4.48
CA PRO A 45 -22.09 -0.85 3.96
C PRO A 45 -20.80 -0.01 3.93
N PHE A 46 -19.65 -0.65 4.18
CA PHE A 46 -18.34 -0.04 3.94
C PHE A 46 -18.10 0.11 2.44
N ALA A 47 -17.62 1.27 2.00
CA ALA A 47 -17.11 1.41 0.65
C ALA A 47 -15.78 0.64 0.53
N TRP A 48 -15.75 -0.39 -0.30
CA TRP A 48 -14.54 -1.20 -0.53
C TRP A 48 -13.32 -0.36 -0.92
N PRO A 49 -13.43 0.66 -1.81
CA PRO A 49 -12.28 1.52 -2.12
C PRO A 49 -11.70 2.23 -0.89
N ASP A 50 -12.53 2.67 0.05
CA ASP A 50 -12.07 3.33 1.28
C ASP A 50 -11.33 2.37 2.19
N LEU A 51 -11.84 1.14 2.31
CA LEU A 51 -11.19 0.08 3.09
C LEU A 51 -9.86 -0.33 2.48
N LEU A 52 -9.82 -0.51 1.15
CA LEU A 52 -8.60 -0.82 0.41
C LEU A 52 -7.56 0.28 0.55
N ASN A 53 -7.96 1.55 0.44
CA ASN A 53 -7.04 2.68 0.63
C ASN A 53 -6.44 2.68 2.05
N LYS A 54 -7.22 2.36 3.08
CA LYS A 54 -6.72 2.20 4.45
C LYS A 54 -5.69 1.07 4.54
N PHE A 55 -5.95 -0.09 3.93
CA PHE A 55 -4.96 -1.16 3.88
C PHE A 55 -3.69 -0.75 3.12
N ASN A 56 -3.81 -0.06 1.99
CA ASN A 56 -2.65 0.43 1.23
C ASN A 56 -1.79 1.39 2.06
N ILE A 57 -2.41 2.32 2.80
CA ILE A 57 -1.70 3.21 3.73
C ILE A 57 -0.97 2.39 4.80
N LEU A 58 -1.64 1.39 5.39
CA LEU A 58 -1.04 0.54 6.40
C LEU A 58 0.17 -0.24 5.86
N THR A 59 0.02 -0.85 4.68
CA THR A 59 1.08 -1.58 3.99
C THR A 59 2.28 -0.68 3.69
N ALA A 60 2.05 0.54 3.19
CA ALA A 60 3.12 1.49 2.91
C ALA A 60 3.88 1.91 4.18
N ARG A 61 3.16 2.18 5.28
CA ARG A 61 3.77 2.52 6.59
C ARG A 61 4.57 1.34 7.16
N PHE A 62 4.04 0.13 7.06
CA PHE A 62 4.71 -1.08 7.50
C PHE A 62 5.96 -1.36 6.68
N ALA A 63 5.87 -1.32 5.34
CA ALA A 63 7.02 -1.54 4.46
C ALA A 63 8.16 -0.54 4.74
N SER A 64 7.84 0.74 4.94
CA SER A 64 8.85 1.74 5.29
C SER A 64 9.49 1.51 6.68
N LEU A 65 8.74 0.98 7.65
CA LEU A 65 9.29 0.59 8.95
C LEU A 65 10.20 -0.63 8.80
N SER A 66 9.75 -1.65 8.05
CA SER A 66 10.52 -2.87 7.80
C SER A 66 11.84 -2.56 7.09
N GLU A 67 11.83 -1.74 6.04
CA GLU A 67 13.04 -1.37 5.30
C GLU A 67 14.12 -0.75 6.21
N ASP A 68 13.74 0.22 7.04
CA ASP A 68 14.65 0.84 8.01
C ASP A 68 15.13 -0.18 9.04
N PHE A 69 14.20 -0.98 9.60
CA PHE A 69 14.54 -2.00 10.59
C PHE A 69 15.53 -3.02 10.04
N TYR A 70 15.31 -3.55 8.82
CA TYR A 70 16.25 -4.43 8.12
C TYR A 70 17.57 -3.72 7.85
N SER A 71 17.55 -2.46 7.43
CA SER A 71 18.78 -1.68 7.20
C SER A 71 19.63 -1.54 8.47
N TYR A 72 19.01 -1.41 9.65
CA TYR A 72 19.70 -1.30 10.93
C TYR A 72 20.07 -2.65 11.59
N THR A 73 19.57 -3.77 11.05
CA THR A 73 19.79 -5.13 11.58
C THR A 73 20.69 -6.00 10.72
N GLU A 74 20.54 -6.00 9.38
CA GLU A 74 21.22 -6.95 8.49
C GLU A 74 22.43 -6.39 7.72
N LYS A 75 22.55 -5.07 7.53
CA LYS A 75 23.64 -4.48 6.70
C LYS A 75 24.99 -4.43 7.44
N GLY A 76 25.51 -5.61 7.78
CA GLY A 76 26.91 -5.87 8.14
C GLY A 76 27.51 -4.91 9.18
N SER A 77 28.55 -4.16 8.77
CA SER A 77 29.37 -3.33 9.66
C SER A 77 28.63 -2.16 10.33
N ASN A 78 27.51 -1.71 9.75
CA ASN A 78 26.73 -0.58 10.26
C ASN A 78 25.51 -1.00 11.07
N ALA A 79 25.25 -2.31 11.23
CA ALA A 79 24.17 -2.78 12.08
C ALA A 79 24.47 -2.45 13.55
N THR A 80 23.63 -1.63 14.15
CA THR A 80 23.75 -1.19 15.55
C THR A 80 22.82 -2.00 16.46
N LEU A 81 21.61 -2.31 16.00
CA LEU A 81 20.55 -2.91 16.82
C LEU A 81 20.90 -4.30 17.38
N PRO A 82 21.51 -5.23 16.60
CA PRO A 82 21.87 -6.54 17.13
C PRO A 82 22.94 -6.49 18.23
N LYS A 83 23.69 -5.38 18.33
CA LYS A 83 24.73 -5.18 19.35
C LYS A 83 24.18 -4.60 20.66
N LEU A 84 22.90 -4.22 20.69
CA LEU A 84 22.26 -3.58 21.83
C LEU A 84 21.56 -4.60 22.72
N MET A 85 21.69 -4.40 24.03
CA MET A 85 20.93 -5.13 25.02
C MET A 85 20.10 -4.15 25.83
N VAL A 86 18.78 -4.31 25.79
CA VAL A 86 17.85 -3.47 26.54
C VAL A 86 17.59 -4.09 27.90
N HIS A 87 17.86 -3.34 28.96
CA HIS A 87 17.51 -3.72 30.33
C HIS A 87 16.87 -2.52 31.04
N PRO A 88 16.03 -2.74 32.07
CA PRO A 88 15.51 -1.66 32.90
C PRO A 88 16.65 -0.85 33.51
N TYR A 89 16.56 0.48 33.44
CA TYR A 89 17.54 1.38 34.07
C TYR A 89 17.49 1.31 35.59
N ILE A 90 16.28 1.15 36.15
CA ILE A 90 16.03 0.97 37.58
C ILE A 90 15.60 -0.48 37.78
N PRO A 91 16.25 -1.24 38.69
CA PRO A 91 15.79 -2.57 39.07
C PRO A 91 14.36 -2.53 39.57
N THR A 92 13.55 -3.50 39.17
CA THR A 92 12.16 -3.66 39.64
C THR A 92 12.12 -3.90 41.14
N THR A 93 11.29 -3.13 41.84
CA THR A 93 11.15 -3.24 43.30
C THR A 93 9.90 -4.01 43.70
N THR A 94 8.91 -4.08 42.80
CA THR A 94 7.63 -4.77 43.03
C THR A 94 7.37 -5.86 42.00
N GLU A 95 6.58 -6.87 42.38
CA GLU A 95 6.15 -7.94 41.47
C GLU A 95 5.32 -7.39 40.29
N GLN A 96 4.55 -6.32 40.51
CA GLN A 96 3.77 -5.67 39.45
C GLN A 96 4.65 -5.03 38.38
N GLU A 97 5.71 -4.32 38.78
CA GLU A 97 6.69 -3.75 37.85
C GLU A 97 7.40 -4.84 37.05
N THR A 98 7.78 -5.94 37.71
CA THR A 98 8.39 -7.10 37.07
C THR A 98 7.45 -7.70 36.02
N ASN A 99 6.17 -7.86 36.34
CA ASN A 99 5.19 -8.41 35.40
C ASN A 99 5.00 -7.50 34.17
N ILE A 100 4.86 -6.19 34.36
CA ILE A 100 4.70 -5.24 33.24
C ILE A 100 5.95 -5.24 32.35
N LEU A 101 7.14 -5.14 32.94
CA LEU A 101 8.39 -5.13 32.17
C LEU A 101 8.65 -6.45 31.45
N SER A 102 8.24 -7.58 32.03
CA SER A 102 8.33 -8.89 31.36
C SER A 102 7.51 -8.94 30.06
N VAL A 103 6.36 -8.24 30.02
CA VAL A 103 5.52 -8.14 28.83
C VAL A 103 6.10 -7.15 27.82
N LEU A 104 6.61 -6.00 28.27
CA LEU A 104 7.18 -4.97 27.38
C LEU A 104 8.49 -5.41 26.72
N LEU A 105 9.33 -6.17 27.43
CA LEU A 105 10.61 -6.68 26.92
C LEU A 105 10.49 -8.09 26.34
N ARG A 106 9.27 -8.59 26.13
CA ARG A 106 9.03 -9.93 25.58
C ARG A 106 9.53 -10.00 24.13
N THR A 107 10.40 -10.96 23.86
CA THR A 107 10.86 -11.32 22.49
C THR A 107 10.19 -12.58 21.95
N LYS A 108 9.45 -13.32 22.80
CA LYS A 108 8.72 -14.53 22.37
C LYS A 108 7.60 -14.15 21.41
N LEU A 109 7.57 -14.84 20.27
CA LEU A 109 6.54 -14.73 19.24
C LEU A 109 5.12 -14.93 19.80
N ILE A 110 4.14 -14.46 19.04
CA ILE A 110 2.72 -14.68 19.32
C ILE A 110 2.37 -16.12 18.91
N PRO A 111 1.51 -16.84 19.66
CA PRO A 111 1.22 -18.25 19.40
C PRO A 111 0.78 -18.57 17.96
N ASP A 112 0.04 -17.67 17.31
CA ASP A 112 -0.40 -17.87 15.92
C ASP A 112 0.77 -17.88 14.93
N ILE A 113 1.79 -17.05 15.18
CA ILE A 113 3.02 -17.01 14.38
C ILE A 113 3.86 -18.26 14.66
N GLU A 114 4.01 -18.65 15.93
CA GLU A 114 4.73 -19.89 16.30
C GLU A 114 4.13 -21.13 15.63
N ARG A 115 2.79 -21.21 15.57
CA ARG A 115 2.08 -22.29 14.89
C ARG A 115 2.34 -22.28 13.38
N LEU A 116 2.29 -21.10 12.76
CA LEU A 116 2.52 -20.97 11.32
C LEU A 116 3.96 -21.32 10.93
N GLU A 117 4.95 -20.93 11.74
CA GLU A 117 6.35 -21.32 11.54
C GLU A 117 6.53 -22.84 11.65
N ALA A 118 5.93 -23.47 12.66
CA ALA A 118 5.99 -24.93 12.83
C ALA A 118 5.33 -25.69 11.66
N GLU A 119 4.20 -25.21 11.16
CA GLU A 119 3.51 -25.78 10.00
C GLU A 119 4.35 -25.63 8.72
N THR A 120 4.95 -24.46 8.52
CA THR A 120 5.83 -24.20 7.37
C THR A 120 7.06 -25.09 7.42
N GLN A 121 7.70 -25.23 8.58
CA GLN A 121 8.86 -26.13 8.77
C GLN A 121 8.50 -27.60 8.52
N ALA A 122 7.33 -28.05 8.99
CA ALA A 122 6.86 -29.40 8.74
C ALA A 122 6.61 -29.66 7.25
N THR A 123 6.06 -28.66 6.54
CA THR A 123 5.82 -28.72 5.09
C THR A 123 7.14 -28.81 4.33
N ILE A 124 8.12 -27.95 4.64
CA ILE A 124 9.46 -27.97 4.02
C ILE A 124 10.14 -29.33 4.26
N ALA A 125 10.09 -29.87 5.48
CA ALA A 125 10.68 -31.16 5.80
C ALA A 125 10.02 -32.31 5.01
N GLN A 126 8.70 -32.25 4.82
CA GLN A 126 7.97 -33.23 4.02
C GLN A 126 8.36 -33.17 2.54
N GLU A 127 8.47 -31.97 1.97
CA GLU A 127 8.91 -31.77 0.58
C GLU A 127 10.34 -32.27 0.36
N LEU A 128 11.26 -31.97 1.29
CA LEU A 128 12.64 -32.46 1.24
C LEU A 128 12.73 -33.99 1.28
N LEU A 129 11.89 -34.66 2.06
CA LEU A 129 11.84 -36.12 2.13
C LEU A 129 11.22 -36.73 0.85
N ALA A 130 10.27 -36.05 0.22
CA ALA A 130 9.66 -36.49 -1.03
C ALA A 130 10.66 -36.40 -2.20
N ASP A 131 11.47 -35.33 -2.26
CA ASP A 131 12.45 -35.10 -3.32
C ASP A 131 13.69 -36.01 -3.16
N ASN A 132 14.13 -36.26 -1.92
CA ASN A 132 15.23 -37.18 -1.62
C ASN A 132 14.81 -38.67 -1.51
N GLY A 133 13.51 -38.95 -1.46
CA GLY A 133 12.92 -40.27 -1.26
C GLY A 133 13.13 -41.27 -2.41
N ALA A 134 13.69 -40.83 -3.55
CA ALA A 134 14.16 -41.72 -4.60
C ALA A 134 15.57 -42.29 -4.33
N ALA A 135 16.33 -41.77 -3.36
CA ALA A 135 17.76 -42.11 -3.20
C ALA A 135 18.18 -42.72 -1.84
N THR A 136 17.37 -42.65 -0.77
CA THR A 136 17.91 -42.88 0.61
C THR A 136 17.23 -43.99 1.43
N ALA A 137 16.52 -44.94 0.80
CA ALA A 137 15.94 -46.09 1.51
C ALA A 137 16.97 -47.10 2.08
N ALA A 138 18.27 -46.87 1.94
CA ALA A 138 19.30 -47.80 2.42
C ALA A 138 20.52 -47.04 2.95
N SER A 139 20.48 -46.53 4.20
CA SER A 139 21.65 -46.36 5.11
C SER A 139 21.28 -45.57 6.37
N GLN A 140 20.52 -46.16 7.30
CA GLN A 140 20.37 -45.63 8.66
C GLN A 140 21.20 -46.50 9.61
N SER A 141 22.47 -46.18 9.87
CA SER A 141 23.17 -46.63 11.10
C SER A 141 24.55 -46.04 11.42
N THR A 142 25.10 -45.04 10.70
CA THR A 142 26.46 -44.52 11.02
C THR A 142 26.73 -43.00 10.87
N HIS A 143 25.73 -42.12 10.68
CA HIS A 143 25.93 -40.81 10.02
C HIS A 143 26.12 -39.53 10.87
N HIS A 144 26.40 -39.56 12.17
CA HIS A 144 26.35 -38.30 12.97
C HIS A 144 27.42 -37.23 12.63
N VAL A 145 28.53 -37.59 11.98
CA VAL A 145 29.59 -36.64 11.54
C VAL A 145 29.37 -36.16 10.09
N ASP A 146 28.64 -36.95 9.30
CA ASP A 146 28.32 -36.66 7.90
C ASP A 146 27.08 -35.76 7.79
N ASP A 147 26.20 -35.78 8.80
CA ASP A 147 25.01 -34.93 8.86
C ASP A 147 25.36 -33.43 8.83
N GLU A 148 26.44 -32.98 9.48
CA GLU A 148 26.84 -31.57 9.48
C GLU A 148 27.37 -31.12 8.11
N GLN A 149 28.09 -32.00 7.41
CA GLN A 149 28.55 -31.74 6.05
C GLN A 149 27.39 -31.78 5.05
N LEU A 150 26.46 -32.72 5.20
CA LEU A 150 25.23 -32.80 4.42
C LEU A 150 24.36 -31.55 4.59
N ILE A 151 24.19 -31.07 5.83
CA ILE A 151 23.47 -29.82 6.11
C ILE A 151 24.17 -28.63 5.44
N TYR A 152 25.50 -28.56 5.52
CA TYR A 152 26.27 -27.49 4.89
C TYR A 152 26.14 -27.52 3.36
N GLU A 153 26.22 -28.71 2.75
CA GLU A 153 26.04 -28.88 1.30
C GLU A 153 24.61 -28.54 0.86
N GLN A 154 23.59 -28.98 1.60
CA GLN A 154 22.20 -28.61 1.34
C GLN A 154 21.99 -27.11 1.46
N LEU A 155 22.47 -26.48 2.51
CA LEU A 155 22.38 -25.03 2.69
C LEU A 155 23.07 -24.27 1.55
N LYS A 156 24.22 -24.77 1.07
CA LYS A 156 24.90 -24.21 -0.10
C LYS A 156 24.06 -24.35 -1.37
N GLN A 157 23.42 -25.49 -1.58
CA GLN A 157 22.51 -25.70 -2.72
C GLN A 157 21.30 -24.75 -2.64
N TRP A 158 20.69 -24.61 -1.47
CA TRP A 158 19.57 -23.70 -1.23
C TRP A 158 19.96 -22.24 -1.46
N ASN A 159 21.10 -21.79 -0.95
CA ASN A 159 21.61 -20.45 -1.22
C ASN A 159 21.83 -20.23 -2.73
N HIS A 160 22.36 -21.22 -3.45
CA HIS A 160 22.54 -21.11 -4.89
C HIS A 160 21.20 -21.03 -5.65
N LEU A 161 20.19 -21.81 -5.24
CA LEU A 161 18.85 -21.75 -5.81
C LEU A 161 18.18 -20.41 -5.52
N LEU A 162 18.34 -19.88 -4.30
CA LEU A 162 17.85 -18.57 -3.90
C LEU A 162 18.50 -17.46 -4.74
N GLU A 163 19.84 -17.44 -4.86
CA GLU A 163 20.55 -16.48 -5.70
C GLU A 163 20.08 -16.50 -7.16
N ARG A 164 19.85 -17.71 -7.70
CA ARG A 164 19.32 -17.88 -9.06
C ARG A 164 17.90 -17.34 -9.17
N HIS A 165 17.04 -17.64 -8.21
CA HIS A 165 15.66 -17.14 -8.17
C HIS A 165 15.64 -15.61 -8.09
N ASP A 166 16.43 -15.01 -7.20
CA ASP A 166 16.51 -13.57 -7.03
C ASP A 166 16.98 -12.88 -8.30
N ARG A 167 17.97 -13.46 -8.99
CA ARG A 167 18.39 -12.97 -10.30
C ARG A 167 17.26 -13.01 -11.33
N LEU A 168 16.52 -14.12 -11.40
CA LEU A 168 15.38 -14.24 -12.32
C LEU A 168 14.27 -13.23 -12.00
N ALA A 169 14.00 -12.99 -10.71
CA ALA A 169 13.02 -12.00 -10.28
C ALA A 169 13.45 -10.57 -10.68
N VAL A 170 14.73 -10.24 -10.52
CA VAL A 170 15.30 -8.95 -10.97
C VAL A 170 15.24 -8.82 -12.49
N ASP A 171 15.62 -9.85 -13.24
CA ASP A 171 15.58 -9.85 -14.70
C ASP A 171 14.13 -9.69 -15.20
N ALA A 172 13.16 -10.36 -14.58
CA ALA A 172 11.74 -10.21 -14.89
C ALA A 172 11.22 -8.78 -14.58
N ALA A 173 11.62 -8.20 -13.44
CA ALA A 173 11.25 -6.84 -13.08
C ALA A 173 11.82 -5.82 -14.09
N ASN A 174 13.09 -6.00 -14.51
CA ASN A 174 13.73 -5.17 -15.52
C ASN A 174 13.02 -5.29 -16.87
N PHE A 175 12.70 -6.52 -17.30
CA PHE A 175 11.96 -6.75 -18.53
C PHE A 175 10.59 -6.05 -18.54
N ILE A 176 9.84 -6.15 -17.44
CA ILE A 176 8.55 -5.44 -17.30
C ILE A 176 8.76 -3.93 -17.31
N SER A 177 9.80 -3.43 -16.65
CA SER A 177 10.14 -2.01 -16.63
C SER A 177 10.45 -1.48 -18.03
N GLU A 178 11.25 -2.21 -18.81
CA GLU A 178 11.56 -1.91 -20.22
C GLU A 178 10.29 -1.90 -21.07
N LEU A 179 9.49 -2.97 -21.00
CA LEU A 179 8.21 -3.06 -21.69
C LEU A 179 7.27 -1.91 -21.32
N SER A 180 7.22 -1.54 -20.03
CA SER A 180 6.39 -0.46 -19.53
C SER A 180 6.84 0.91 -20.04
N THR A 181 8.14 1.08 -20.29
CA THR A 181 8.74 2.31 -20.77
C THR A 181 8.53 2.44 -22.28
N ASP A 182 8.77 1.36 -23.02
CA ASP A 182 8.63 1.31 -24.48
C ASP A 182 7.18 1.48 -24.92
N HIS A 183 6.24 0.91 -24.17
CA HIS A 183 4.80 0.98 -24.47
C HIS A 183 4.03 1.97 -23.59
N ARG A 184 4.71 2.76 -22.75
CA ARG A 184 4.08 3.81 -21.94
C ARG A 184 3.15 4.72 -22.73
N PRO A 185 3.54 5.20 -23.93
CA PRO A 185 2.66 6.06 -24.73
C PRO A 185 1.39 5.34 -25.16
N ASN A 186 1.50 4.03 -25.45
CA ASN A 186 0.40 3.20 -25.93
C ASN A 186 -0.61 2.85 -24.83
N PHE A 187 -0.21 2.80 -23.55
CA PHE A 187 -1.16 2.55 -22.46
C PHE A 187 -2.14 3.69 -22.20
N MET A 188 -1.82 4.90 -22.67
CA MET A 188 -2.67 6.09 -22.50
C MET A 188 -3.48 6.40 -23.76
N LEU A 189 -3.26 5.68 -24.86
CA LEU A 189 -4.10 5.77 -26.05
C LEU A 189 -5.45 5.12 -25.74
N ARG A 190 -6.53 5.88 -25.94
CA ARG A 190 -7.88 5.32 -25.98
C ARG A 190 -7.98 4.46 -27.24
N TYR A 191 -8.63 3.30 -27.12
CA TYR A 191 -8.91 2.48 -28.30
C TYR A 191 -9.90 3.22 -29.20
N GLU A 192 -9.75 3.08 -30.52
CA GLU A 192 -10.60 3.77 -31.52
C GLU A 192 -12.10 3.51 -31.27
N ASP A 193 -12.47 2.30 -30.83
CA ASP A 193 -13.85 1.93 -30.46
C ASP A 193 -14.46 2.79 -29.30
N GLN A 194 -13.65 3.45 -28.47
CA GLN A 194 -14.13 4.36 -27.42
C GLN A 194 -14.22 5.82 -27.89
N VAL A 195 -13.54 6.16 -28.98
CA VAL A 195 -13.63 7.51 -29.57
C VAL A 195 -14.90 7.61 -30.41
N ASP A 196 -15.25 6.55 -31.13
CA ASP A 196 -16.50 6.48 -31.90
C ASP A 196 -17.75 6.53 -30.99
N GLU A 197 -17.72 5.90 -29.80
CA GLU A 197 -18.83 5.99 -28.81
C GLU A 197 -18.97 7.41 -28.20
N GLU A 198 -17.86 8.13 -27.96
CA GLU A 198 -17.92 9.52 -27.44
C GLU A 198 -18.24 10.55 -28.54
N GLU A 199 -17.86 10.30 -29.80
CA GLU A 199 -18.22 11.13 -30.95
C GLU A 199 -19.70 10.95 -31.34
N ASP A 200 -20.24 9.72 -31.34
CA ASP A 200 -21.68 9.47 -31.58
C ASP A 200 -22.56 10.10 -30.49
N GLU A 201 -22.21 9.98 -29.20
CA GLU A 201 -22.95 10.65 -28.11
C GLU A 201 -22.88 12.19 -28.23
N GLY A 202 -21.76 12.74 -28.71
CA GLY A 202 -21.57 14.18 -28.91
C GLY A 202 -22.24 14.76 -30.16
N GLU A 203 -22.43 13.95 -31.21
CA GLU A 203 -23.16 14.32 -32.43
C GLU A 203 -24.68 14.27 -32.23
N ASP A 204 -25.18 13.29 -31.48
CA ASP A 204 -26.60 13.19 -31.13
C ASP A 204 -27.04 14.35 -30.20
N GLU A 205 -26.21 14.72 -29.21
CA GLU A 205 -26.48 15.90 -28.37
C GLU A 205 -26.43 17.22 -29.17
N GLN A 206 -25.54 17.34 -30.16
CA GLN A 206 -25.47 18.52 -31.03
C GLN A 206 -26.68 18.62 -31.98
N MET A 207 -27.14 17.51 -32.56
CA MET A 207 -28.35 17.50 -33.40
C MET A 207 -29.62 17.85 -32.62
N GLU A 208 -29.75 17.42 -31.37
CA GLU A 208 -30.88 17.81 -30.51
C GLU A 208 -30.84 19.31 -30.17
N GLU A 209 -29.66 19.86 -29.81
CA GLU A 209 -29.51 21.29 -29.56
C GLU A 209 -29.80 22.16 -30.80
N GLU A 210 -29.44 21.69 -32.00
CA GLU A 210 -29.70 22.38 -33.27
C GLU A 210 -31.20 22.49 -33.60
N GLN A 211 -32.07 21.61 -33.10
CA GLN A 211 -33.52 21.65 -33.35
C GLN A 211 -34.31 22.44 -32.28
N GLU A 212 -33.76 22.56 -31.07
CA GLU A 212 -34.44 23.24 -29.96
C GLU A 212 -34.63 24.74 -30.19
N TRP A 213 -33.62 25.43 -30.75
CA TRP A 213 -33.68 26.88 -30.95
C TRP A 213 -34.68 27.28 -32.04
N GLU A 214 -34.79 26.49 -33.12
CA GLU A 214 -35.80 26.67 -34.18
C GLU A 214 -37.21 26.42 -33.63
N THR A 215 -37.38 25.36 -32.83
CA THR A 215 -38.67 25.01 -32.20
C THR A 215 -39.15 26.11 -31.25
N MET A 216 -38.23 26.69 -30.48
CA MET A 216 -38.51 27.83 -29.59
C MET A 216 -38.63 29.17 -30.32
N GLY A 217 -38.39 29.22 -31.63
CA GLY A 217 -38.58 30.41 -32.48
C GLY A 217 -37.49 31.47 -32.35
N PHE A 218 -36.29 31.10 -31.91
CA PHE A 218 -35.17 32.02 -31.87
C PHE A 218 -34.67 32.34 -33.29
N PRO A 219 -34.29 33.61 -33.59
CA PRO A 219 -33.86 34.01 -34.92
C PRO A 219 -32.45 33.53 -35.31
N SER A 220 -31.66 33.06 -34.35
CA SER A 220 -30.39 32.37 -34.58
C SER A 220 -30.00 31.56 -33.35
N GLU A 221 -29.23 30.51 -33.57
CA GLU A 221 -28.63 29.67 -32.54
C GLU A 221 -27.79 30.48 -31.54
N GLU A 222 -27.04 31.48 -32.00
CA GLU A 222 -26.23 32.35 -31.13
C GLU A 222 -27.07 33.13 -30.11
N ILE A 223 -28.27 33.56 -30.50
CA ILE A 223 -29.18 34.31 -29.63
C ILE A 223 -29.83 33.37 -28.60
N TRP A 224 -30.13 32.14 -29.00
CA TRP A 224 -30.59 31.09 -28.10
C TRP A 224 -29.52 30.68 -27.09
N LYS A 225 -28.27 30.45 -27.51
CA LYS A 225 -27.13 30.14 -26.62
C LYS A 225 -26.90 31.25 -25.59
N LYS A 226 -27.01 32.52 -26.01
CA LYS A 226 -26.94 33.68 -25.09
C LYS A 226 -28.09 33.71 -24.09
N TRP A 227 -29.31 33.35 -24.51
CA TRP A 227 -30.45 33.23 -23.60
C TRP A 227 -30.32 32.05 -22.62
N LYS A 228 -29.84 30.89 -23.08
CA LYS A 228 -29.55 29.70 -22.26
C LYS A 228 -28.53 30.04 -21.16
N LEU A 229 -27.48 30.79 -21.53
CA LEU A 229 -26.48 31.29 -20.58
C LEU A 229 -27.09 32.27 -19.56
N GLU A 230 -27.98 33.17 -20.00
CA GLU A 230 -28.69 34.11 -19.13
C GLU A 230 -29.56 33.37 -18.09
N CYS A 231 -30.31 32.35 -18.54
CA CYS A 231 -31.12 31.48 -17.68
C CYS A 231 -30.25 30.67 -16.70
N LEU A 232 -29.10 30.16 -17.15
CA LEU A 232 -28.16 29.43 -16.29
C LEU A 232 -27.58 30.34 -15.21
N MET A 233 -27.15 31.56 -15.56
CA MET A 233 -26.66 32.54 -14.59
C MET A 233 -27.75 32.95 -13.59
N ASN A 234 -29.00 33.09 -14.04
CA ASN A 234 -30.13 33.38 -13.17
C ASN A 234 -30.48 32.19 -12.24
N PHE A 235 -30.32 30.96 -12.72
CA PHE A 235 -30.50 29.76 -11.90
C PHE A 235 -29.47 29.69 -10.77
N TYR A 236 -28.19 29.91 -11.07
CA TYR A 236 -27.14 29.91 -10.05
C TYR A 236 -27.24 31.08 -9.06
N SER A 237 -27.81 32.21 -9.47
CA SER A 237 -27.94 33.38 -8.60
C SER A 237 -29.26 33.46 -7.83
N SER A 238 -30.37 32.96 -8.39
CA SER A 238 -31.72 33.13 -7.82
C SER A 238 -32.53 31.83 -7.69
N GLY A 239 -31.99 30.69 -8.15
CA GLY A 239 -32.67 29.39 -8.13
C GLY A 239 -33.82 29.25 -9.13
N LYS A 240 -33.99 30.21 -10.05
CA LYS A 240 -35.07 30.22 -11.04
C LYS A 240 -34.55 29.83 -12.42
N SER A 241 -35.25 28.90 -13.07
CA SER A 241 -34.88 28.34 -14.37
C SER A 241 -35.11 29.26 -15.57
N GLU A 242 -35.88 30.35 -15.41
CA GLU A 242 -36.11 31.32 -16.48
C GLU A 242 -35.98 32.76 -15.99
N VAL A 243 -35.44 33.62 -16.87
CA VAL A 243 -35.43 35.07 -16.68
C VAL A 243 -36.74 35.66 -17.22
N ILE A 244 -37.67 35.98 -16.31
CA ILE A 244 -38.95 36.60 -16.64
C ILE A 244 -38.68 37.99 -17.23
N GLY A 245 -39.02 38.16 -18.52
CA GLY A 245 -38.86 39.44 -19.22
C GLY A 245 -37.53 39.60 -19.97
N SER A 246 -36.74 38.54 -20.16
CA SER A 246 -35.52 38.57 -20.99
C SER A 246 -35.81 39.16 -22.38
N ASP A 247 -35.00 40.15 -22.77
CA ASP A 247 -35.12 40.79 -24.08
C ASP A 247 -34.76 39.83 -25.22
N LEU A 248 -33.92 38.81 -24.95
CA LEU A 248 -33.56 37.75 -25.89
C LEU A 248 -34.75 36.82 -26.19
N LYS A 249 -35.58 36.49 -25.18
CA LYS A 249 -36.82 35.73 -25.36
C LYS A 249 -37.92 36.56 -26.05
N LYS A 250 -37.93 37.89 -25.86
CA LYS A 250 -38.83 38.80 -26.59
C LYS A 250 -38.47 38.91 -28.07
N LEU A 251 -37.17 38.91 -28.40
CA LEU A 251 -36.68 38.85 -29.78
C LEU A 251 -37.18 37.60 -30.53
N ALA A 252 -37.24 36.44 -29.86
CA ALA A 252 -37.78 35.19 -30.42
C ALA A 252 -39.31 35.22 -30.66
N THR A 253 -40.05 36.00 -29.88
CA THR A 253 -41.52 36.08 -30.01
C THR A 253 -41.98 37.22 -30.94
N SER A 254 -41.14 38.23 -31.17
CA SER A 254 -41.43 39.36 -32.05
C SER A 254 -41.32 39.02 -33.55
N THR A 255 -40.57 37.98 -33.92
CA THR A 255 -40.36 37.54 -35.30
C THR A 255 -41.48 36.65 -35.84
N LYS A 256 -42.41 36.19 -35.00
CA LYS A 256 -43.58 35.36 -35.38
C LYS A 256 -44.86 36.16 -35.69
N LYS A 257 -44.79 37.46 -35.97
CA LYS A 257 -45.94 38.31 -36.32
C LYS A 257 -45.89 38.83 -37.75
#